data_AF-A0A2I2FDR3-F1
#
_entry.id   AF-A0A2I2FDR3-F1
#
_cell.length_a   1.000
_cell.length_b   1.000
_cell.length_c   1.000
_cell.angle_alpha   90.00
_cell.angle_beta   90.00
_cell.angle_gamma   90.00
#
_symmetry.space_group_name_H-M   'P 1'
#
loop_
_entity.id
_entity.type
_entity.pdbx_description
1 polymer ?
#
loop_
_entity_poly.entity_id
_entity_poly.type
_entity_poly.pdbx_seq_one_letter_code
_entity_poly.pdbx_strand_id
1 'polypeptide(L)'
;MTNPELRHQVINIYKELLNIGRAYPLGYDYFRTRLHKAFSSQAHLRNDEDIKKGIARAEFVKKEIEALYYLKRYRTLKQRYENK
;
A
#
# COMPACT_ATOMS: atom_id res chain seq x y z
N MET A 1 -18.90 8.97 -17.43
CA MET A 1 -17.91 10.01 -17.08
C MET A 1 -17.08 9.48 -15.92
N THR A 2 -15.76 9.71 -15.90
CA THR A 2 -14.91 9.31 -14.77
C THR A 2 -15.18 10.20 -13.56
N ASN A 3 -15.57 9.60 -12.44
CA ASN A 3 -15.84 10.30 -11.19
C ASN A 3 -14.56 10.98 -10.63
N PRO A 4 -14.49 12.32 -10.56
CA PRO A 4 -13.29 13.04 -10.12
C PRO A 4 -12.87 12.70 -8.69
N GLU A 5 -13.82 12.49 -7.79
CA GLU A 5 -13.57 12.16 -6.39
C GLU A 5 -12.88 10.80 -6.25
N LEU A 6 -13.39 9.78 -6.94
CA LEU A 6 -12.77 8.44 -6.95
C LEU A 6 -11.36 8.48 -7.55
N ARG A 7 -11.15 9.30 -8.58
CA ARG A 7 -9.81 9.50 -9.16
C ARG A 7 -8.84 10.09 -8.14
N HIS A 8 -9.25 11.08 -7.36
CA HIS A 8 -8.41 11.66 -6.31
C HIS A 8 -8.08 10.63 -5.21
N GLN A 9 -9.07 9.84 -4.77
CA GLN A 9 -8.85 8.77 -3.78
C GLN A 9 -7.83 7.73 -4.27
N VAL A 10 -7.94 7.28 -5.53
CA VAL A 10 -6.97 6.35 -6.14
C VAL A 10 -5.56 6.94 -6.17
N ILE A 11 -5.42 8.22 -6.55
CA ILE A 11 -4.10 8.89 -6.58
C ILE A 11 -3.53 9.00 -5.17
N ASN A 12 -4.34 9.37 -4.18
CA ASN A 12 -3.89 9.52 -2.80
C ASN A 12 -3.37 8.20 -2.26
N ILE A 13 -4.13 7.11 -2.36
CA ILE A 13 -3.70 5.81 -1.85
C ILE A 13 -2.47 5.26 -2.58
N TYR A 14 -2.34 5.52 -3.88
CA TYR A 14 -1.14 5.17 -4.64
C TYR A 14 0.12 5.87 -4.07
N LYS A 15 0.02 7.18 -3.78
CA LYS A 15 1.12 7.96 -3.19
C LYS A 15 1.45 7.51 -1.77
N GLU A 16 0.44 7.20 -0.96
CA GLU A 16 0.65 6.66 0.39
C GLU A 16 1.37 5.32 0.35
N LEU A 17 0.94 4.41 -0.53
CA LEU A 17 1.59 3.11 -0.72
C LEU A 17 3.04 3.27 -1.18
N LEU A 18 3.33 4.21 -2.08
CA LEU A 18 4.72 4.52 -2.45
C LEU A 18 5.55 5.03 -1.27
N ASN A 19 4.97 5.87 -0.41
CA ASN A 19 5.68 6.40 0.75
C ASN A 19 6.07 5.28 1.74
N ILE A 20 5.13 4.39 2.09
CA ILE A 20 5.43 3.25 2.98
C ILE A 20 6.37 2.23 2.31
N GLY A 21 6.33 2.13 0.98
CA GLY A 21 7.18 1.24 0.18
C GLY A 21 8.67 1.57 0.26
N ARG A 22 9.06 2.77 0.69
CA ARG A 22 10.47 3.17 0.85
C ARG A 22 11.23 2.32 1.85
N ALA A 23 10.55 1.80 2.87
CA ALA A 23 11.11 0.94 3.91
C ALA A 23 10.98 -0.57 3.60
N TYR A 24 10.57 -0.92 2.37
CA TYR A 24 10.26 -2.30 2.03
C TYR A 24 11.52 -3.18 2.01
N PRO A 25 11.50 -4.41 2.60
CA PRO A 25 12.71 -5.21 2.78
C PRO A 25 13.44 -5.58 1.49
N LEU A 26 12.74 -5.73 0.38
CA LEU A 26 13.31 -6.07 -0.94
C LEU A 26 13.73 -4.82 -1.75
N GLY A 27 13.68 -3.63 -1.15
CA GLY A 27 14.02 -2.38 -1.78
C GLY A 27 12.83 -1.64 -2.40
N TYR A 28 13.00 -0.33 -2.57
CA TYR A 28 11.94 0.56 -3.06
C TYR A 28 11.57 0.27 -4.52
N ASP A 29 12.54 0.03 -5.41
CA ASP A 29 12.26 -0.22 -6.83
C ASP A 29 11.46 -1.50 -7.04
N TYR A 30 11.75 -2.54 -6.26
CA TYR A 30 10.98 -3.79 -6.26
C TYR A 30 9.51 -3.53 -5.90
N PHE A 31 9.28 -2.78 -4.81
CA PHE A 31 7.94 -2.43 -4.36
C PHE A 31 7.21 -1.54 -5.38
N ARG A 32 7.86 -0.45 -5.82
CA ARG A 32 7.33 0.53 -6.76
C ARG A 32 6.89 -0.12 -8.07
N THR A 33 7.72 -1.01 -8.63
CA THR A 33 7.43 -1.70 -9.89
C THR A 33 6.18 -2.58 -9.77
N ARG A 34 6.06 -3.33 -8.66
CA ARG A 34 4.90 -4.20 -8.40
C ARG A 34 3.64 -3.39 -8.11
N LEU A 35 3.74 -2.32 -7.33
CA LEU A 35 2.64 -1.42 -7.05
C LEU A 35 2.11 -0.81 -8.35
N HIS A 36 3.01 -0.27 -9.19
CA HIS A 36 2.63 0.31 -10.47
C HIS A 36 1.94 -0.73 -11.37
N LYS A 37 2.49 -1.94 -11.48
CA LYS A 37 1.87 -3.03 -12.25
C LYS A 37 0.46 -3.37 -11.75
N ALA A 38 0.26 -3.42 -10.44
CA ALA A 38 -1.04 -3.70 -9.83
C ALA A 38 -2.09 -2.63 -10.20
N PHE A 39 -1.75 -1.35 -10.01
CA PHE A 39 -2.65 -0.24 -10.37
C PHE A 39 -2.90 -0.14 -11.88
N SER A 40 -1.85 -0.26 -12.70
CA SER A 40 -1.95 -0.20 -14.16
C SER A 40 -2.82 -1.32 -14.74
N SER A 41 -2.78 -2.53 -14.16
CA SER A 41 -3.64 -3.64 -14.58
C SER A 41 -5.15 -3.36 -14.43
N GLN A 42 -5.52 -2.44 -13.54
CA GLN A 42 -6.91 -2.06 -13.24
C GLN A 42 -7.29 -0.71 -13.88
N ALA A 43 -6.42 -0.10 -14.70
CA ALA A 43 -6.67 1.22 -15.29
C ALA A 43 -7.87 1.26 -16.27
N HIS A 44 -8.32 0.09 -16.74
CA HIS A 44 -9.47 -0.06 -17.64
C HIS A 44 -10.82 0.01 -16.91
N LEU A 45 -10.85 -0.06 -15.57
CA LEU A 45 -12.10 0.01 -14.80
C LEU A 45 -12.80 1.37 -15.01
N ARG A 46 -14.10 1.31 -15.32
CA ARG A 46 -14.96 2.49 -15.53
C ARG A 46 -16.15 2.56 -14.57
N ASN A 47 -16.51 1.44 -13.94
CA ASN A 47 -17.60 1.34 -12.99
C ASN A 47 -17.15 1.84 -11.61
N ASP A 48 -17.89 2.77 -11.03
CA ASP A 48 -17.61 3.36 -9.73
C ASP A 48 -17.55 2.31 -8.62
N GLU A 49 -18.42 1.29 -8.65
CA GLU A 49 -18.42 0.23 -7.62
C GLU A 49 -17.16 -0.63 -7.66
N ASP A 50 -16.65 -0.92 -8.86
CA ASP A 50 -15.42 -1.70 -9.01
C ASP A 50 -14.20 -0.87 -8.61
N ILE A 51 -14.22 0.44 -8.87
CA ILE A 51 -13.18 1.36 -8.41
C ILE A 51 -13.17 1.44 -6.87
N LYS A 52 -14.34 1.57 -6.23
CA LYS A 52 -14.47 1.56 -4.77
C LYS A 52 -13.93 0.27 -4.15
N LYS A 53 -14.24 -0.89 -4.74
CA LYS A 53 -13.66 -2.19 -4.31
C LYS A 53 -12.14 -2.20 -4.45
N GLY A 54 -11.61 -1.64 -5.54
CA GLY A 54 -10.17 -1.47 -5.76
C GLY A 54 -9.51 -0.60 -4.69
N ILE A 55 -10.13 0.53 -4.32
CA ILE A 55 -9.67 1.41 -3.25
C ILE A 55 -9.68 0.67 -1.91
N ALA A 56 -10.79 0.03 -1.55
CA ALA A 56 -10.91 -0.73 -0.29
C ALA A 56 -9.84 -1.84 -0.20
N ARG A 57 -9.54 -2.52 -1.31
CA ARG A 57 -8.45 -3.51 -1.37
C ARG A 57 -7.09 -2.87 -1.15
N ALA A 58 -6.83 -1.71 -1.74
CA ALA A 58 -5.57 -0.98 -1.55
C ALA A 58 -5.41 -0.50 -0.09
N GLU A 59 -6.49 -0.07 0.57
CA GLU A 59 -6.50 0.30 2.00
C GLU A 59 -6.19 -0.89 2.91
N PHE A 60 -6.78 -2.04 2.61
CA PHE A 60 -6.49 -3.28 3.32
C PHE A 60 -4.99 -3.63 3.21
N VAL A 61 -4.44 -3.61 1.99
CA VAL A 61 -3.01 -3.89 1.76
C VAL A 61 -2.10 -2.88 2.48
N LYS A 62 -2.47 -1.59 2.52
CA LYS A 62 -1.73 -0.57 3.28
C LYS A 62 -1.63 -0.96 4.76
N LYS A 63 -2.76 -1.32 5.39
CA LYS A 63 -2.80 -1.72 6.80
C LYS A 63 -1.97 -2.97 7.08
N GLU A 64 -1.99 -3.95 6.18
CA GLU A 64 -1.15 -5.15 6.29
C GLU A 64 0.34 -4.81 6.29
N ILE A 65 0.78 -3.94 5.37
CA ILE A 65 2.19 -3.52 5.29
C ILE A 65 2.60 -2.75 6.55
N GLU A 66 1.74 -1.84 7.03
CA GLU A 66 1.97 -1.11 8.28
C GLU A 66 2.09 -2.08 9.47
N ALA A 67 1.18 -3.05 9.59
CA ALA A 67 1.23 -4.08 10.63
C ALA A 67 2.53 -4.88 10.61
N LEU A 68 3.02 -5.26 9.41
CA LEU A 68 4.32 -5.94 9.27
C LEU A 68 5.48 -5.06 9.74
N TYR A 69 5.46 -3.77 9.46
CA TYR A 69 6.47 -2.83 9.97
C TYR A 69 6.39 -2.67 11.49
N TYR A 70 5.20 -2.59 12.08
CA TYR A 70 5.03 -2.59 13.54
C TYR A 70 5.56 -3.86 14.17
N LEU A 71 5.26 -5.03 13.60
CA LEU A 71 5.73 -6.33 14.09
C LEU A 71 7.27 -6.42 14.04
N LYS A 72 7.90 -5.95 12.96
CA LYS A 72 9.37 -5.90 12.86
C LYS A 72 9.98 -5.02 13.96
N ARG A 73 9.40 -3.84 14.21
CA ARG A 73 9.84 -2.93 15.28
C ARG A 73 9.68 -3.58 16.65
N TYR A 74 8.53 -4.19 16.92
CA TYR A 74 8.24 -4.87 18.17
C TYR A 74 9.24 -6.01 18.43
N ARG A 75 9.50 -6.89 17.44
CA ARG A 75 10.49 -7.98 17.57
C ARG A 75 11.89 -7.46 17.91
N THR A 76 12.30 -6.38 17.25
CA THR A 76 13.60 -5.73 17.52
C THR A 76 13.67 -5.18 18.94
N LEU A 77 12.60 -4.54 19.41
CA LEU A 77 12.52 -3.99 20.76
C LEU A 77 12.59 -5.10 21.81
N LYS A 78 11.75 -6.13 21.66
CA LYS A 78 11.67 -7.29 22.56
C LYS A 78 13.04 -7.95 22.74
N GLN A 79 13.75 -8.23 21.64
CA GLN A 79 15.08 -8.83 21.68
C GLN A 79 16.09 -8.00 22.48
N ARG A 80 16.01 -6.66 22.43
CA ARG A 80 16.93 -5.79 23.17
C ARG A 80 16.67 -5.75 24.68
N TYR A 81 15.43 -5.92 25.10
CA TYR A 81 15.07 -5.93 26.53
C TYR A 81 15.18 -7.33 27.15
N GLU A 82 14.94 -8.40 26.39
CA GLU A 82 15.08 -9.79 26.90
C GLU A 82 16.54 -10.26 26.96
N ASN A 83 17.44 -9.71 26.13
CA ASN A 83 18.87 -10.02 26.17
C ASN A 83 19.65 -9.15 27.18
N LYS A 84 18.94 -8.48 28.11
CA LYS A 84 19.50 -7.63 29.15
C LYS A 84 19.14 -8.21 30.51
#